data_AF-A0A0Q8PJA5-F1
#
_entry.id   AF-A0A0Q8PJA5-F1
#
_cell.length_a   1.000
_cell.length_b   1.000
_cell.length_c   1.000
_cell.angle_alpha   90.00
_cell.angle_beta   90.00
_cell.angle_gamma   90.00
#
_symmetry.space_group_name_H-M   'P 1'
#
loop_
_entity.id
_entity.type
_entity.pdbx_description
1 polymer ?
#
loop_
_entity_poly.entity_id
_entity_poly.type
_entity_poly.pdbx_seq_one_letter_code
_entity_poly.pdbx_strand_id
1 'polypeptide(L)' 'MKQNITTGTRVTFDSEHGPQHGTVAEIKPHIGNGQSIAVIQVKGTQNGSPWQVPVNELHAVAA' A
#
# COMPACT_ATOMS: atom_id res chain seq x y z
N MET A 1 -12.18 -6.61 12.92
CA MET A 1 -10.78 -7.11 12.90
C MET A 1 -9.99 -6.17 11.99
N LYS A 2 -8.98 -5.46 12.49
CA LYS A 2 -8.09 -4.69 11.59
C LYS A 2 -7.43 -5.70 10.66
N GLN A 3 -7.59 -5.56 9.35
CA GLN A 3 -6.93 -6.43 8.40
C GLN A 3 -5.42 -6.32 8.66
N ASN A 4 -4.75 -7.45 8.94
CA ASN A 4 -3.31 -7.47 9.15
C ASN A 4 -2.63 -7.24 7.81
N ILE A 5 -2.34 -5.98 7.49
CA ILE A 5 -1.56 -5.61 6.32
C ILE A 5 -0.09 -5.75 6.68
N THR A 6 0.54 -6.78 6.11
CA THR A 6 1.97 -7.05 6.25
C THR A 6 2.66 -7.01 4.88
N THR A 7 3.98 -6.99 4.88
CA THR A 7 4.76 -7.22 3.66
C THR A 7 4.31 -8.49 2.94
N GLY A 8 4.20 -8.43 1.62
CA GLY A 8 3.67 -9.50 0.76
C GLY A 8 2.14 -9.51 0.63
N THR A 9 1.42 -8.73 1.44
CA THR A 9 -0.05 -8.66 1.35
C THR A 9 -0.47 -7.97 0.06
N ARG A 10 -1.46 -8.56 -0.62
CA ARG A 10 -2.12 -7.92 -1.75
C ARG A 10 -3.15 -6.93 -1.25
N VAL A 11 -3.05 -5.70 -1.72
CA VAL A 11 -3.85 -4.56 -1.24
C VAL A 11 -4.48 -3.82 -2.41
N THR A 12 -5.58 -3.15 -2.11
CA THR A 12 -6.19 -2.15 -2.96
C THR A 12 -6.27 -0.83 -2.22
N PHE A 13 -6.17 0.27 -2.95
CA PHE A 13 -6.22 1.63 -2.45
C PHE A 13 -6.77 2.55 -3.53
N ASP A 14 -7.41 3.63 -3.10
CA ASP A 14 -7.91 4.65 -4.01
C ASP A 14 -6.75 5.53 -4.50
N SER A 15 -6.80 5.93 -5.78
CA SER A 15 -5.88 6.89 -6.38
C SER A 15 -6.66 7.88 -7.24
N GLU A 16 -6.01 8.98 -7.66
CA GLU A 16 -6.62 9.98 -8.55
C GLU A 16 -7.11 9.40 -9.89
N HIS A 17 -6.55 8.26 -10.31
CA HIS A 17 -6.93 7.56 -11.53
C HIS A 17 -7.90 6.38 -11.29
N GLY A 18 -8.46 6.28 -10.08
CA GLY A 18 -9.32 5.18 -9.65
C GLY A 18 -8.60 4.15 -8.76
N PRO A 19 -9.30 3.08 -8.35
CA PRO A 19 -8.75 2.08 -7.44
C PRO A 19 -7.57 1.35 -8.09
N GLN A 20 -6.46 1.28 -7.36
CA GLN A 20 -5.25 0.56 -7.74
C GLN A 20 -5.15 -0.74 -6.95
N HIS A 21 -4.44 -1.70 -7.53
CA HIS A 21 -4.13 -2.97 -6.89
C HIS A 21 -2.63 -3.22 -6.92
N GLY A 22 -2.05 -3.59 -5.78
CA GLY A 22 -0.63 -3.88 -5.69
C GLY A 22 -0.29 -4.80 -4.54
N THR A 23 1.00 -4.99 -4.33
CA THR A 23 1.54 -5.82 -3.25
C THR A 23 2.42 -4.96 -2.35
N VAL A 24 2.23 -5.06 -1.04
CA VAL A 24 3.07 -4.37 -0.07
C VAL A 24 4.49 -4.95 -0.13
N ALA A 25 5.45 -4.13 -0.52
CA ALA A 25 6.87 -4.47 -0.55
C ALA A 25 7.58 -4.11 0.76
N GLU A 26 7.15 -3.04 1.43
CA GLU A 26 7.75 -2.59 2.68
C GLU A 26 6.74 -1.81 3.52
N ILE A 27 6.89 -1.79 4.84
CA ILE A 27 6.14 -0.91 5.73
C ILE A 27 7.15 -0.15 6.59
N LYS A 28 7.10 1.18 6.52
CA LYS A 28 8.00 2.07 7.26
C LYS A 28 7.22 3.06 8.13
N PRO A 29 7.73 3.44 9.30
CA PRO A 29 7.13 4.51 10.09
C PRO A 29 7.34 5.87 9.42
N HIS A 30 6.30 6.69 9.41
CA HIS A 30 6.37 8.08 8.97
C HIS A 30 6.93 8.95 10.10
N ILE A 31 8.03 9.63 9.80
CA ILE A 31 8.83 10.38 10.80
C ILE A 31 8.05 11.58 11.38
N GLY A 32 7.06 12.11 10.65
CA GLY A 32 6.35 13.34 11.05
C GLY A 32 5.05 13.19 11.83
N ASN A 33 4.37 12.03 11.77
CA ASN A 33 3.00 11.91 12.30
C ASN A 33 2.69 10.56 12.97
N GLY A 34 3.70 9.70 13.15
CA GLY A 34 3.53 8.39 13.79
C GLY A 34 2.71 7.38 12.99
N GLN A 35 2.32 7.70 11.75
CA GLN A 35 1.62 6.75 10.87
C GLN A 35 2.59 5.73 10.29
N SER A 36 2.08 4.58 9.87
CA SER A 36 2.84 3.61 9.07
C SER A 36 2.50 3.79 7.60
N ILE A 37 3.54 3.87 6.76
CA ILE A 37 3.43 4.00 5.31
C ILE A 37 3.84 2.68 4.69
N ALA A 38 2.96 2.12 3.87
CA ALA A 38 3.25 0.98 3.04
C ALA A 38 3.81 1.43 1.69
N VAL A 39 4.91 0.80 1.29
CA VAL A 39 5.49 0.89 -0.03
C VAL A 39 4.88 -0.22 -0.87
N ILE A 40 4.13 0.12 -1.92
CA ILE A 40 3.32 -0.81 -2.71
C ILE A 40 3.87 -0.89 -4.13
N GLN A 41 4.10 -2.11 -4.58
CA GLN A 41 4.46 -2.44 -5.95
C GLN A 41 3.18 -2.68 -6.75
N VAL A 42 2.90 -1.82 -7.72
CA VAL A 42 1.77 -1.93 -8.64
C VAL A 42 2.30 -2.38 -9.99
N LYS A 43 1.68 -3.41 -10.59
CA LYS A 43 2.12 -3.94 -11.89
C LYS A 43 1.76 -2.94 -12.99
N GLY A 44 2.76 -2.46 -13.73
CA GLY A 44 2.54 -1.58 -14.88
C GLY A 44 2.68 -0.07 -14.62
N THR A 45 3.04 0.35 -13.40
CA THR A 45 3.41 1.75 -13.14
C THR A 45 4.77 2.03 -13.76
N GLN A 46 4.74 2.76 -14.89
CA GLN A 46 5.89 3.13 -15.72
C GLN A 46 6.97 3.80 -14.87
N ASN A 47 8.21 3.32 -14.97
CA ASN A 47 9.42 3.75 -14.25
C ASN A 47 9.63 3.22 -12.82
N GLY A 48 8.89 2.21 -12.37
CA GLY A 48 9.32 1.37 -11.23
C GLY A 48 9.35 2.05 -9.86
N SER A 49 8.81 3.27 -9.74
CA SER A 49 8.70 3.96 -8.46
C SER A 49 7.51 3.38 -7.69
N PRO A 50 7.74 2.82 -6.49
CA PRO A 50 6.65 2.26 -5.70
C PRO A 50 5.73 3.35 -5.15
N TRP A 51 4.47 2.96 -4.96
CA TRP A 51 3.47 3.82 -4.32
C TRP A 51 3.72 3.86 -2.82
N GLN A 52 3.56 5.03 -2.21
CA GLN A 52 3.65 5.19 -0.76
C GLN A 52 2.27 5.57 -0.26
N VAL A 53 1.62 4.66 0.46
CA VAL A 53 0.23 4.83 0.90
C VAL A 53 0.17 4.55 2.41
N PRO A 54 -0.54 5.37 3.20
CA PRO A 54 -0.79 5.08 4.60
C PRO A 54 -1.46 3.72 4.79
N VAL A 55 -1.00 2.94 5.76
CA VAL A 55 -1.53 1.58 6.01
C VAL A 55 -3.03 1.61 6.35
N ASN A 56 -3.52 2.70 6.92
CA ASN A 56 -4.94 2.91 7.22
C ASN A 56 -5.82 3.20 5.98
N GLU A 57 -5.21 3.54 4.84
CA GLU A 57 -5.91 3.78 3.57
C GLU A 57 -5.89 2.53 2.67
N LEU A 58 -5.29 1.44 3.15
CA LEU A 58 -5.21 0.19 2.42
C LEU A 58 -6.31 -0.79 2.82
N HIS A 59 -6.81 -1.50 1.82
CA HIS A 59 -7.74 -2.60 1.98
C HIS A 59 -7.07 -3.91 1.54
N ALA A 60 -6.98 -4.89 2.43
CA ALA A 60 -6.48 -6.21 2.09
C ALA A 60 -7.46 -6.91 1.16
N VAL A 61 -6.96 -7.38 0.02
CA VAL A 61 -7.73 -8.19 -0.91
C VAL A 61 -7.60 -9.63 -0.43
N ALA A 62 -8.69 -10.23 0.04
CA ALA A 62 -8.72 -11.65 0.38
C ALA A 62 -8.35 -12.46 -0.87
N ALA A 63 -7.39 -13.37 -0.71
CA ALA A 63 -6.94 -14.28 -1.76
C ALA A 63 -8.01 -15.32 -2.12
#